data_AF-A0A936JTZ2-F1
#
_entry.id   AF-A0A936JTZ2-F1
#
_cell.length_a   1.000
_cell.length_b   1.000
_cell.length_c   1.000
_cell.angle_alpha   90.00
_cell.angle_beta   90.00
_cell.angle_gamma   90.00
#
_symmetry.space_group_name_H-M   'P 1'
#
loop_
_entity.id
_entity.type
_entity.pdbx_description
1 polymer ?
#
loop_
_entity_poly.entity_id
_entity_poly.type
_entity_poly.pdbx_seq_one_letter_code
_entity_poly.pdbx_strand_id
1 'polypeptide(L)'
;MSEASEQAGEQASPKKTKDAAALRKKRKKKAKPREGVPVFAQRYPRDETLDALLETFERGDYLSVREGAQKLISTTTKPAVRQAAEDLLRRLEPDPLARYLLAIASLLLVFFSIWYFTHRLGP
;
A
#
# COMPACT_ATOMS: atom_id res chain seq x y z
N MET A 1 68.78 -19.91 40.08
CA MET A 1 69.53 -19.44 38.89
C MET A 1 68.54 -19.37 37.72
N SER A 2 68.61 -18.26 36.97
CA SER A 2 67.89 -17.89 35.72
C SER A 2 66.41 -17.50 35.92
N GLU A 3 66.00 -16.22 35.90
CA GLU A 3 65.87 -15.24 34.78
C GLU A 3 65.03 -15.79 33.61
N ALA A 4 64.15 -15.09 32.89
CA ALA A 4 63.49 -13.79 32.91
C ALA A 4 62.55 -13.81 31.66
N SER A 5 61.49 -12.98 31.62
CA SER A 5 60.87 -12.47 30.37
C SER A 5 60.09 -13.49 29.51
N GLU A 6 59.02 -13.23 28.75
CA GLU A 6 58.35 -12.03 28.26
C GLU A 6 57.09 -12.46 27.48
N GLN A 7 56.10 -11.55 27.39
CA GLN A 7 55.17 -11.37 26.25
C GLN A 7 54.16 -12.50 25.91
N ALA A 8 53.01 -12.27 25.29
CA ALA A 8 52.13 -11.15 24.98
C ALA A 8 51.00 -11.76 24.13
N GLY A 9 49.83 -11.13 24.13
CA GLY A 9 48.69 -11.50 23.29
C GLY A 9 47.60 -12.21 24.08
N GLU A 10 46.32 -11.91 23.94
CA GLU A 10 45.66 -11.13 22.92
C GLU A 10 44.20 -11.05 23.39
N GLN A 11 43.67 -9.83 23.52
CA GLN A 11 42.27 -9.48 23.29
C GLN A 11 41.18 -10.10 24.20
N ALA A 12 40.58 -9.35 25.11
CA ALA A 12 39.55 -8.33 24.88
C ALA A 12 38.13 -8.82 25.22
N SER A 13 37.55 -8.10 26.17
CA SER A 13 36.15 -7.70 26.25
C SER A 13 35.08 -8.73 26.70
N PRO A 14 34.69 -8.66 27.98
CA PRO A 14 33.40 -9.11 28.46
C PRO A 14 32.37 -8.01 28.19
N LYS A 15 31.78 -7.93 26.98
CA LYS A 15 30.75 -6.91 26.69
C LYS A 15 29.99 -7.17 25.39
N LYS A 16 29.12 -8.18 25.34
CA LYS A 16 28.23 -8.34 24.17
C LYS A 16 26.85 -8.89 24.47
N THR A 17 26.29 -8.58 25.64
CA THR A 17 24.92 -8.97 25.99
C THR A 17 24.03 -7.80 26.44
N LYS A 18 24.55 -6.56 26.48
CA LYS A 18 23.73 -5.39 26.84
C LYS A 18 23.27 -4.54 25.65
N ASP A 19 23.91 -4.62 24.49
CA ASP A 19 23.59 -3.76 23.34
C ASP A 19 22.43 -4.26 22.47
N ALA A 20 22.10 -5.55 22.53
CA ALA A 20 20.99 -6.12 21.76
C ALA A 20 19.60 -5.66 22.26
N ALA A 21 19.49 -5.25 23.53
CA ALA A 21 18.25 -4.73 24.10
C ALA A 21 18.01 -3.24 23.79
N ALA A 22 19.07 -2.48 23.46
CA ALA A 22 18.98 -1.05 23.19
C ALA A 22 18.46 -0.73 21.77
N LEU A 23 18.69 -1.63 20.79
CA LEU A 23 18.31 -1.38 19.40
C LEU A 23 16.83 -1.58 19.08
N ARG A 24 16.05 -2.21 19.96
CA ARG A 24 14.60 -2.43 19.78
C ARG A 24 13.72 -1.24 20.20
N LYS A 25 14.31 -0.15 20.72
CA LYS A 25 13.59 1.03 21.22
C LYS A 25 13.54 2.23 20.25
N LYS A 26 13.76 2.05 18.95
CA LYS A 26 13.25 3.05 17.96
C LYS A 26 11.74 2.84 17.80
N ARG A 27 10.99 3.17 18.86
CA ARG A 27 9.54 3.38 18.81
C ARG A 27 9.29 4.39 17.69
N LYS A 28 8.83 3.90 16.54
CA LYS A 28 8.26 4.72 15.47
C LYS A 28 7.26 5.66 16.16
N LYS A 29 7.59 6.96 16.22
CA LYS A 29 6.67 8.01 16.67
C LYS A 29 5.38 7.79 15.89
N LYS A 30 4.32 7.32 16.56
CA LYS A 30 3.01 7.18 15.92
C LYS A 30 2.64 8.59 15.47
N ALA A 31 2.57 8.81 14.15
CA ALA A 31 2.06 10.04 13.60
C ALA A 31 0.68 10.28 14.19
N LYS A 32 0.41 11.51 14.65
CA LYS A 32 -0.90 11.87 15.20
C LYS A 32 -1.99 11.48 14.19
N PRO A 33 -3.14 10.94 14.63
CA PRO A 33 -4.28 10.70 13.76
C PRO A 33 -4.59 12.01 12.99
N ARG A 34 -4.65 11.94 11.66
CA ARG A 34 -5.10 13.07 10.84
C ARG A 34 -6.63 13.07 10.87
N GLU A 35 -7.21 14.19 11.30
CA GLU A 35 -8.65 14.46 11.14
C GLU A 35 -8.94 14.71 9.66
N GLY A 36 -10.05 14.17 9.14
CA GLY A 36 -10.43 14.30 7.72
C GLY A 36 -9.61 13.46 6.75
N VAL A 37 -9.01 12.35 7.20
CA VAL A 37 -8.27 11.41 6.33
C VAL A 37 -8.77 9.99 6.58
N PRO A 38 -8.97 9.17 5.53
CA PRO A 38 -9.44 7.80 5.68
C PRO A 38 -8.55 6.97 6.62
N VAL A 39 -9.15 6.05 7.36
CA VAL A 39 -8.46 5.25 8.41
C VAL A 39 -7.20 4.54 7.87
N PHE A 40 -7.24 4.08 6.62
CA PHE A 40 -6.09 3.44 5.97
C PHE A 40 -4.95 4.42 5.64
N ALA A 41 -5.28 5.67 5.30
CA ALA A 41 -4.34 6.71 4.91
C ALA A 41 -3.71 7.44 6.11
N GLN A 42 -4.13 7.14 7.36
CA GLN A 42 -3.52 7.69 8.57
C GLN A 42 -2.01 7.37 8.70
N ARG A 43 -1.54 6.32 8.02
CA ARG A 43 -0.13 5.89 8.02
C ARG A 43 0.70 6.51 6.89
N TYR A 44 0.08 7.27 5.99
CA TYR A 44 0.74 7.83 4.82
C TYR A 44 1.65 9.00 5.21
N PRO A 45 2.76 9.23 4.46
CA PRO A 45 3.60 10.40 4.66
C PRO A 45 2.83 11.68 4.35
N ARG A 46 3.21 12.79 5.01
CA ARG A 46 2.65 14.11 4.69
C ARG A 46 3.25 14.60 3.38
N ASP A 47 2.43 14.71 2.34
CA ASP A 47 2.82 15.27 1.05
C ASP A 47 1.58 15.91 0.42
N GLU A 48 1.69 17.16 -0.04
CA GLU A 48 0.56 17.94 -0.57
C GLU A 48 -0.07 17.26 -1.79
N THR A 49 0.74 16.61 -2.63
CA THR A 49 0.25 15.91 -3.82
C THR A 49 -0.56 14.67 -3.46
N LEU A 50 -0.13 13.94 -2.42
CA LEU A 50 -0.83 12.76 -1.92
C LEU A 50 -2.12 13.14 -1.18
N ASP A 51 -2.07 14.23 -0.41
CA ASP A 51 -3.23 14.75 0.32
C ASP A 51 -4.32 15.24 -0.65
N ALA A 52 -3.96 15.89 -1.77
CA ALA A 52 -4.91 16.27 -2.82
C ALA A 52 -5.59 15.05 -3.48
N LEU A 53 -4.86 13.93 -3.64
CA LEU A 53 -5.43 12.67 -4.13
C LEU A 53 -6.37 12.01 -3.11
N LEU A 54 -6.13 12.19 -1.82
CA LEU A 54 -7.02 11.71 -0.78
C LEU A 54 -8.33 12.52 -0.74
N GLU A 55 -8.26 13.83 -0.97
CA GLU A 55 -9.45 14.67 -1.07
C GLU A 55 -10.34 14.28 -2.27
N THR A 56 -9.74 14.03 -3.44
CA THR A 56 -10.49 13.55 -4.61
C THR A 56 -11.06 12.15 -4.41
N PHE A 57 -10.35 11.30 -3.65
CA PHE A 57 -10.87 9.99 -3.23
C PHE A 57 -12.10 10.12 -2.33
N GLU A 58 -12.08 11.04 -1.36
CA GLU A 58 -13.25 11.30 -0.50
C GLU A 58 -14.43 11.89 -1.28
N ARG A 59 -14.16 12.66 -2.34
CA ARG A 59 -15.17 13.17 -3.27
C ARG A 59 -15.77 12.08 -4.17
N GLY A 60 -15.20 10.88 -4.19
CA GLY A 60 -15.64 9.76 -5.03
C GLY A 60 -15.14 9.81 -6.47
N ASP A 61 -14.20 10.71 -6.80
CA ASP A 61 -13.61 10.75 -8.14
C ASP A 61 -12.45 9.75 -8.26
N TYR A 62 -12.79 8.47 -8.30
CA TYR A 62 -11.82 7.37 -8.32
C TYR A 62 -11.01 7.30 -9.62
N LEU A 63 -11.52 7.86 -10.73
CA LEU A 63 -10.81 7.90 -12.01
C LEU A 63 -9.62 8.86 -11.92
N SER A 64 -9.87 10.09 -11.46
CA SER A 64 -8.82 11.10 -11.30
C SER A 64 -7.78 10.69 -10.26
N VAL A 65 -8.20 10.01 -9.17
CA VAL A 65 -7.27 9.47 -8.16
C VAL A 65 -6.36 8.41 -8.78
N ARG A 66 -6.89 7.51 -9.62
CA ARG A 66 -6.11 6.45 -10.27
C ARG A 66 -5.03 7.03 -11.18
N GLU A 67 -5.40 7.96 -12.05
CA GLU A 67 -4.47 8.61 -12.97
C GLU A 67 -3.42 9.44 -12.22
N GLY A 68 -3.86 10.19 -11.21
CA GLY A 68 -2.99 10.97 -10.36
C GLY A 68 -2.01 10.13 -9.55
N ALA A 69 -2.46 8.99 -9.00
CA ALA A 69 -1.60 8.07 -8.26
C ALA A 69 -0.57 7.37 -9.16
N GLN A 70 -0.95 6.95 -10.38
CA GLN A 70 0.01 6.41 -11.35
C GLN A 70 1.07 7.45 -11.73
N LYS A 71 0.65 8.69 -12.00
CA LYS A 71 1.57 9.79 -12.29
C LYS A 71 2.49 10.07 -11.10
N LEU A 72 1.96 10.05 -9.88
CA LEU A 72 2.72 10.28 -8.66
C LEU A 72 3.80 9.20 -8.43
N ILE A 73 3.51 7.94 -8.73
CA ILE A 73 4.49 6.84 -8.65
C ILE A 73 5.65 7.04 -9.62
N SER A 74 5.35 7.51 -10.83
CA SER A 74 6.35 7.74 -11.88
C SER A 74 7.18 9.00 -11.66
N THR A 75 6.61 10.04 -11.04
CA THR A 75 7.26 11.35 -10.87
C THR A 75 7.93 11.52 -9.50
N THR A 76 7.47 10.83 -8.45
CA THR A 76 7.98 11.05 -7.10
C THR A 76 9.34 10.39 -6.86
N THR A 77 10.26 11.13 -6.26
CA THR A 77 11.56 10.60 -5.82
C THR A 77 11.50 10.04 -4.39
N LYS A 78 10.45 10.37 -3.62
CA LYS A 78 10.33 9.96 -2.21
C LYS A 78 9.77 8.52 -2.13
N PRO A 79 10.53 7.53 -1.62
CA PRO A 79 10.07 6.13 -1.59
C PRO A 79 8.84 5.92 -0.69
N ALA A 80 8.70 6.71 0.38
CA ALA A 80 7.54 6.62 1.27
C ALA A 80 6.23 7.09 0.60
N VAL A 81 6.30 8.13 -0.23
CA VAL A 81 5.13 8.66 -0.96
C VAL A 81 4.74 7.69 -2.07
N ARG A 82 5.73 7.12 -2.76
CA ARG A 82 5.51 6.07 -3.75
C ARG A 82 4.79 4.86 -3.18
N GLN A 83 5.23 4.35 -2.02
CA GLN A 83 4.57 3.22 -1.35
C GLN A 83 3.13 3.52 -0.96
N ALA A 84 2.84 4.74 -0.51
CA ALA A 84 1.48 5.15 -0.18
C ALA A 84 0.59 5.28 -1.43
N ALA A 85 1.14 5.78 -2.53
CA ALA A 85 0.44 5.84 -3.82
C ALA A 85 0.17 4.45 -4.40
N GLU A 86 1.11 3.50 -4.24
CA GLU A 86 0.93 2.09 -4.63
C GLU A 86 -0.16 1.41 -3.79
N ASP A 87 -0.19 1.61 -2.46
CA ASP A 87 -1.28 1.08 -1.61
C ASP A 87 -2.63 1.69 -1.96
N LEU A 88 -2.66 2.97 -2.32
CA LEU A 88 -3.87 3.65 -2.80
C LEU A 88 -4.37 3.01 -4.11
N LEU A 89 -3.49 2.81 -5.10
CA LEU A 89 -3.86 2.15 -6.37
C LEU A 89 -4.39 0.74 -6.17
N ARG A 90 -3.75 -0.05 -5.31
CA ARG A 90 -4.20 -1.42 -5.02
C ARG A 90 -5.63 -1.48 -4.49
N ARG A 91 -6.10 -0.43 -3.80
CA ARG A 91 -7.47 -0.32 -3.29
C ARG A 91 -8.47 0.18 -4.33
N LEU A 92 -7.99 0.84 -5.38
CA LEU A 92 -8.79 1.39 -6.49
C LEU A 92 -8.95 0.41 -7.64
N GLU A 93 -8.15 -0.66 -7.71
CA GLU A 93 -8.29 -1.66 -8.75
C GLU A 93 -9.66 -2.35 -8.64
N PRO A 94 -10.52 -2.25 -9.67
CA PRO A 94 -11.81 -2.93 -9.64
C PRO A 94 -11.58 -4.44 -9.63
N ASP A 95 -12.32 -5.15 -8.77
CA ASP A 95 -12.23 -6.60 -8.68
C ASP A 95 -12.46 -7.23 -10.07
N PRO A 96 -11.46 -7.94 -10.64
CA PRO A 96 -11.60 -8.56 -11.96
C PRO A 96 -12.80 -9.52 -12.01
N LEU A 97 -13.16 -10.13 -10.88
CA LEU A 97 -14.33 -11.01 -10.77
C LEU A 97 -15.64 -10.28 -11.04
N ALA A 98 -15.80 -9.05 -10.52
CA ALA A 98 -16.99 -8.23 -10.75
C ALA A 98 -17.18 -7.93 -12.24
N ARG A 99 -16.06 -7.73 -12.96
CA ARG A 99 -16.08 -7.51 -14.41
C ARG A 99 -16.58 -8.73 -15.17
N TYR A 100 -16.12 -9.93 -14.80
CA TYR A 100 -16.59 -11.17 -15.41
C TYR A 100 -18.05 -11.47 -15.07
N LEU A 101 -18.45 -11.27 -13.81
CA LEU A 101 -19.85 -11.43 -13.36
C LEU A 101 -20.80 -10.52 -14.14
N LEU A 102 -20.43 -9.25 -14.33
CA LEU A 102 -21.23 -8.31 -15.14
C LEU A 102 -21.32 -8.73 -16.60
N ALA A 103 -20.23 -9.24 -17.18
CA ALA A 103 -20.22 -9.74 -18.55
C ALA A 103 -21.13 -10.96 -18.72
N ILE A 104 -21.05 -11.92 -17.79
CA ILE A 104 -21.91 -13.11 -17.76
C ILE A 104 -23.37 -12.70 -17.58
N ALA A 105 -23.68 -11.84 -16.60
CA ALA A 105 -25.03 -11.34 -16.38
C ALA A 105 -25.61 -10.67 -17.63
N SER A 106 -24.81 -9.85 -18.32
CA SER A 106 -25.20 -9.20 -19.58
C SER A 106 -25.46 -10.23 -20.69
N LEU A 107 -24.62 -11.26 -20.80
CA LEU A 107 -24.80 -12.35 -21.77
C LEU A 107 -26.10 -13.12 -21.52
N LEU A 108 -26.36 -13.52 -20.27
CA LEU A 108 -27.59 -14.20 -19.89
C LEU A 108 -28.82 -13.31 -20.14
N LEU A 109 -28.74 -12.02 -19.82
CA LEU A 109 -29.83 -11.07 -20.08
C LEU A 109 -30.18 -11.00 -21.56
N VAL A 110 -29.17 -10.87 -22.44
CA VAL A 110 -29.37 -10.85 -23.89
C VAL A 110 -29.94 -12.17 -24.38
N PHE A 111 -29.40 -13.29 -23.91
CA PHE A 111 -29.88 -14.63 -24.25
C PHE A 111 -31.35 -14.82 -23.86
N PHE A 112 -31.72 -14.51 -22.62
CA PHE A 112 -33.10 -14.62 -22.15
C PHE A 112 -34.04 -13.66 -22.88
N SER A 113 -33.58 -12.46 -23.18
CA SER A 113 -34.35 -11.49 -23.96
C SER A 113 -34.68 -12.04 -25.34
N ILE A 114 -33.67 -12.53 -26.08
CA ILE A 114 -33.87 -13.14 -27.41
C ILE A 114 -34.77 -14.38 -27.32
N TRP A 115 -34.51 -15.28 -26.37
CA TRP A 115 -35.30 -16.49 -26.19
C TRP A 115 -36.77 -16.17 -25.93
N TYR A 116 -37.04 -15.20 -25.04
CA TYR A 116 -38.37 -14.74 -24.71
C TYR A 116 -39.11 -14.20 -25.94
N PHE A 117 -38.48 -13.31 -26.71
CA PHE A 117 -39.10 -12.76 -27.92
C PHE A 117 -39.33 -13.85 -28.98
N THR A 118 -38.38 -14.75 -29.20
CA THR A 118 -38.52 -15.84 -30.17
C THR A 118 -39.63 -16.84 -29.76
N HIS A 119 -39.77 -17.17 -28.47
CA HIS A 119 -40.82 -18.09 -28.01
C HIS A 119 -42.19 -17.41 -27.86
N ARG A 120 -42.25 -16.08 -27.67
CA ARG A 120 -43.51 -15.33 -27.60
C ARG A 120 -44.04 -14.88 -28.97
N LEU A 121 -43.17 -14.66 -29.96
CA LEU A 121 -43.54 -14.30 -31.34
C LEU A 121 -43.47 -15.48 -32.32
N GLY A 122 -43.11 -16.68 -31.86
CA GLY A 122 -43.34 -17.89 -32.64
C GLY A 122 -44.85 -18.17 -32.77
N PRO A 123 -45.36 -18.51 -33.97
CA PRO A 123 -46.77 -18.80 -34.19
C PRO A 123 -47.29 -19.97 -33.35
#